data_AF-A0A0J1I2H3-F1
#
_entry.id   AF-A0A0J1I2H3-F1
#
_cell.length_a   1.000
_cell.length_b   1.000
_cell.length_c   1.000
_cell.angle_alpha   90.00
_cell.angle_beta   90.00
_cell.angle_gamma   90.00
#
_symmetry.space_group_name_H-M   'P 1'
#
loop_
_entity.id
_entity.type
_entity.pdbx_description
1 polymer ?
#
loop_
_entity_poly.entity_id
_entity_poly.type
_entity_poly.pdbx_seq_one_letter_code
_entity_poly.pdbx_strand_id
1 'polypeptide(L)' 'MGVSGVVPSIPTVFVLWIALFFLLSAILMWLWNITITSIFDVREITYWEAFRLLIIAGILFGKIGFNMHF' A
#
# COMPACT_ATOMS: atom_id res chain seq x y z
N MET A 1 -2.73 -38.37 0.46
CA MET A 1 -2.06 -37.07 0.19
C MET A 1 -2.87 -35.98 0.87
N GLY A 2 -2.65 -35.75 2.16
CA GLY A 2 -3.28 -34.63 2.84
C GLY A 2 -2.55 -33.37 2.38
N VAL A 3 -3.24 -32.52 1.63
CA VAL A 3 -2.81 -31.13 1.49
C VAL A 3 -2.76 -30.57 2.91
N SER A 4 -1.56 -30.48 3.46
CA SER A 4 -1.29 -29.69 4.65
C SER A 4 -1.62 -28.26 4.26
N GLY A 5 -2.88 -27.88 4.45
CA GLY A 5 -3.32 -26.51 4.30
C GLY A 5 -2.32 -25.67 5.07
N VAL A 6 -1.55 -24.86 4.35
CA VAL A 6 -0.55 -23.99 4.95
C VAL A 6 -1.35 -23.04 5.81
N VAL A 7 -1.51 -23.36 7.10
CA VAL A 7 -2.09 -22.44 8.08
C VAL A 7 -1.04 -21.36 8.20
N PRO A 8 -1.30 -20.13 7.74
CA PRO A 8 -0.28 -19.10 7.74
C PRO A 8 0.05 -18.80 9.20
N SER A 9 1.28 -19.14 9.59
CA SER A 9 1.80 -18.78 10.91
C SER A 9 1.84 -17.25 10.99
N ILE A 10 1.66 -16.69 12.19
CA ILE A 10 1.70 -15.22 12.39
C ILE A 10 2.87 -14.54 11.63
N PRO A 11 4.11 -15.08 11.63
CA PRO A 11 5.21 -14.51 10.84
C PRO A 11 4.93 -14.43 9.34
N THR A 12 4.31 -15.45 8.75
CA THR A 12 4.00 -15.48 7.31
C THR A 12 2.98 -14.42 6.91
N VAL A 13 1.98 -14.16 7.77
CA VAL A 13 0.98 -13.10 7.53
C VAL A 13 1.64 -11.72 7.54
N PHE A 14 2.56 -11.45 8.47
CA PHE A 14 3.30 -10.19 8.50
C PHE A 14 4.11 -9.95 7.22
N VAL A 15 4.81 -10.98 6.73
CA VAL A 15 5.59 -10.88 5.49
C VAL A 15 4.67 -10.59 4.30
N LEU A 16 3.50 -11.23 4.23
CA LEU A 16 2.51 -10.97 3.18
C LEU A 16 2.01 -9.52 3.20
N TRP A 17 1.71 -8.96 4.38
CA TRP A 17 1.30 -7.56 4.51
C TRP A 17 2.38 -6.58 4.06
N ILE A 18 3.64 -6.83 4.45
CA ILE A 18 4.77 -6.00 4.03
C ILE A 18 4.95 -6.06 2.52
N ALA A 19 4.89 -7.26 1.93
CA ALA A 19 4.99 -7.45 0.49
C ALA A 19 3.85 -6.74 -0.26
N LEU A 20 2.62 -6.86 0.24
CA LEU A 20 1.47 -6.16 -0.31
C LEU A 20 1.64 -4.64 -0.26
N PHE A 21 2.17 -4.12 0.84
CA PHE A 21 2.40 -2.69 1.01
C PHE A 21 3.42 -2.14 0.00
N PHE A 22 4.53 -2.84 -0.20
CA PHE A 22 5.53 -2.47 -1.22
C PHE A 22 4.98 -2.61 -2.64
N LEU A 23 4.13 -3.60 -2.90
CA LEU A 23 3.45 -3.77 -4.19
C LEU A 23 2.48 -2.61 -4.47
N LEU A 24 1.68 -2.21 -3.47
CA LEU A 24 0.79 -1.05 -3.57
C LEU A 24 1.56 0.23 -3.85
N SER A 25 2.73 0.42 -3.23
CA SER A 25 3.61 1.55 -3.51
C SER A 25 4.11 1.57 -4.96
N ALA A 26 4.46 0.40 -5.52
CA ALA A 26 4.88 0.29 -6.92
C ALA A 26 3.73 0.62 -7.88
N ILE A 27 2.53 0.09 -7.61
CA ILE A 27 1.33 0.36 -8.40
C ILE A 27 0.98 1.85 -8.34
N LEU A 28 1.05 2.47 -7.17
CA LEU A 28 0.80 3.90 -6.99
C LEU A 28 1.80 4.75 -7.80
N MET A 29 3.09 4.43 -7.76
CA MET A 29 4.10 5.11 -8.58
C MET A 29 3.76 5.01 -10.06
N TRP A 30 3.50 3.79 -10.54
CA TRP A 30 3.20 3.55 -11.95
C TRP A 30 1.96 4.32 -12.40
N LEU A 31 0.86 4.21 -11.64
CA LEU A 31 -0.40 4.89 -11.94
C LEU A 31 -0.25 6.41 -11.91
N TRP A 32 0.49 6.95 -10.93
CA TRP A 32 0.74 8.38 -10.82
C TRP A 32 1.48 8.92 -12.05
N ASN A 33 2.56 8.25 -12.46
CA ASN A 33 3.39 8.71 -13.56
C ASN A 33 2.67 8.62 -14.92
N ILE A 34 1.77 7.64 -15.11
CA ILE A 34 1.01 7.57 -16.38
C ILE A 34 -0.21 8.49 -16.39
N THR A 35 -0.88 8.71 -15.25
CA THR A 35 -2.16 9.43 -15.20
C THR A 35 -1.99 10.86 -14.71
N ILE A 36 -1.43 11.07 -13.52
CA ILE A 36 -1.34 12.40 -12.90
C ILE A 36 -0.30 13.26 -13.62
N THR A 37 0.88 12.73 -13.89
CA THR A 37 1.92 13.44 -14.65
C THR A 37 1.43 13.82 -16.05
N SER A 38 0.70 12.93 -16.73
CA SER A 38 0.17 13.18 -18.08
C SER A 38 -0.96 14.21 -18.10
N ILE A 39 -1.91 14.13 -17.16
CA ILE A 39 -3.09 15.01 -17.14
C ILE A 39 -2.76 16.40 -16.61
N PHE A 40 -1.89 16.49 -15.59
CA PHE A 40 -1.61 17.73 -14.87
C PHE A 40 -0.25 18.35 -15.21
N ASP A 41 0.53 17.73 -16.11
CA ASP A 41 1.89 18.17 -16.50
C ASP A 41 2.82 18.39 -15.29
N VAL A 42 2.74 17.50 -14.30
CA VAL A 42 3.56 17.54 -13.09
C VAL A 42 4.70 16.53 -13.12
N ARG A 43 5.79 16.82 -12.40
CA ARG A 43 6.95 15.93 -12.30
C ARG A 43 6.57 14.50 -11.91
N GLU A 44 7.18 13.52 -12.57
CA GLU A 44 7.12 12.11 -12.19
C GLU A 44 7.64 11.87 -10.78
N ILE A 45 7.02 10.93 -10.08
CA ILE A 45 7.44 10.50 -8.76
C ILE A 45 8.27 9.22 -8.83
N THR A 46 9.27 9.14 -7.97
CA THR A 46 10.09 7.94 -7.76
C THR A 46 9.42 7.00 -6.76
N TYR A 47 9.94 5.77 -6.68
CA TYR A 47 9.41 4.73 -5.78
C TYR A 47 9.29 5.20 -4.32
N TRP A 48 10.34 5.85 -3.81
CA TRP A 48 10.37 6.36 -2.44
C TRP A 48 9.40 7.52 -2.20
N GLU A 49 9.09 8.31 -3.23
CA GLU A 49 8.09 9.39 -3.14
C GLU A 49 6.68 8.81 -3.11
N ALA A 50 6.39 7.82 -3.97
CA ALA A 50 5.13 7.08 -3.95
C ALA A 50 4.91 6.37 -2.60
N PHE A 51 5.96 5.79 -2.03
CA PHE A 51 5.90 5.15 -0.72
C PHE A 51 5.48 6.13 0.39
N ARG A 52 6.11 7.31 0.43
CA ARG A 52 5.76 8.38 1.39
C ARG A 52 4.34 8.90 1.17
N LEU A 53 3.92 9.03 -0.09
CA LEU A 53 2.55 9.42 -0.44
C LEU A 53 1.52 8.39 0.03
N LEU A 54 1.82 7.09 -0.11
CA LEU A 54 0.96 6.01 0.39
C LEU A 54 0.78 6.08 1.92
N ILE A 55 1.86 6.38 2.66
CA ILE A 55 1.80 6.59 4.12
C ILE A 55 0.92 7.80 4.45
N ILE A 56 1.13 8.94 3.77
CA ILE A 56 0.33 10.15 3.97
C ILE A 56 -1.15 9.87 3.69
N ALA A 57 -1.46 9.17 2.59
CA ALA A 57 -2.82 8.75 2.26
C ALA A 57 -3.42 7.84 3.34
N GLY A 58 -2.64 6.92 3.88
CA GLY A 58 -3.04 6.09 5.02
C GLY A 58 -3.30 6.90 6.30
N ILE A 59 -2.58 7.99 6.54
CA ILE A 59 -2.82 8.87 7.69
C ILE A 59 -4.08 9.73 7.47
N LEU A 60 -4.27 10.28 6.27
CA LEU A 60 -5.37 11.20 5.96
C LEU A 60 -6.71 10.49 5.72
N PHE A 61 -6.68 9.35 5.04
CA PHE A 61 -7.87 8.63 4.57
C PHE A 61 -7.99 7.23 5.17
N GLY A 62 -6.91 6.69 5.76
CA GLY A 62 -6.98 5.46 6.51
C GLY A 62 -7.86 5.72 7.73
N LYS A 63 -8.96 4.98 7.79
CA LYS A 63 -9.91 4.98 8.90
C LYS A 63 -9.18 4.45 10.14
N ILE A 64 -8.41 5.31 10.81
CA ILE A 64 -8.00 5.12 12.19
C ILE A 64 -9.31 5.08 12.96
N GLY A 65 -9.81 3.87 13.19
CA GLY A 65 -11.07 3.64 13.87
C GLY A 65 -10.97 4.11 15.31
N PHE A 66 -11.15 5.39 15.55
CA PHE A 66 -11.70 5.88 16.81
C PHE A 66 -13.16 5.44 16.85
N ASN A 67 -13.40 4.15 17.11
CA ASN A 67 -14.67 3.68 17.63
C ASN A 67 -14.76 4.16 19.08
N MET A 68 -14.95 5.47 19.28
CA MET A 68 -15.37 5.99 20.57
C MET A 68 -16.88 5.82 20.62
N HIS A 69 -17.30 4.64 21.09
CA HIS A 69 -18.60 4.49 21.72
C HIS A 69 -18.57 5.35 22.99
N PHE A 70 -19.30 6.46 22.99
CA PHE A 70 -19.78 7.14 24.19
C PHE A 70 -21.23 6.74 24.42
#